data_AF-A0A8B8D618-F1
#
_entry.id   AF-A0A8B8D618-F1
#
_cell.length_a   1.000
_cell.length_b   1.000
_cell.length_c   1.000
_cell.angle_alpha   90.00
_cell.angle_beta   90.00
_cell.angle_gamma   90.00
#
_symmetry.space_group_name_H-M   'P 1'
#
loop_
_entity.id
_entity.type
_entity.pdbx_description
1 polymer ?
#
loop_
_entity_poly.entity_id
_entity_poly.type
_entity_poly.pdbx_seq_one_letter_code
_entity_poly.pdbx_strand_id
1 'polypeptide(L)'
;MYVAIRKQKNWIFNHLYRFIFIPLIFMQYNNINDTKKITAHRVDYRRLKLEMLHSLDKHFKSDDPKNDKTISSGWNKLFIQYKCCAVHDVNGTTNDFDTTPWCTTSGTCQATASQIPKTCCKDVTLTNYTSAPPACHASVNPGTYNSGCFELVKLLGVANVETCQVFMLSFSLSILAILQILDVVVAIVVLPFLIYDFIINRK
;
A
#
# COMPACT_ATOMS: atom_id res chain seq x y z
N MET A 1 55.23 -5.00 -8.92
CA MET A 1 54.33 -5.79 -8.05
C MET A 1 53.02 -5.06 -7.72
N TYR A 2 53.06 -3.82 -7.21
CA TYR A 2 51.87 -3.04 -6.79
C TYR A 2 50.84 -2.75 -7.93
N VAL A 3 51.30 -2.53 -9.17
CA VAL A 3 50.44 -2.23 -10.33
C VAL A 3 49.65 -3.46 -10.82
N ALA A 4 50.24 -4.65 -10.75
CA ALA A 4 49.60 -5.91 -11.16
C ALA A 4 48.44 -6.28 -10.20
N ILE A 5 48.66 -6.10 -8.90
CA ILE A 5 47.65 -6.34 -7.85
C ILE A 5 46.45 -5.39 -8.01
N ARG A 6 46.68 -4.12 -8.40
CA ARG A 6 45.60 -3.14 -8.62
C ARG A 6 44.78 -3.46 -9.88
N LYS A 7 45.41 -3.92 -10.96
CA LYS A 7 44.72 -4.41 -12.17
C LYS A 7 43.90 -5.67 -11.89
N GLN A 8 44.46 -6.61 -11.12
CA GLN A 8 43.78 -7.85 -10.75
C GLN A 8 42.56 -7.60 -9.85
N LYS A 9 42.66 -6.68 -8.87
CA LYS A 9 41.51 -6.22 -8.07
C LYS A 9 40.39 -5.60 -8.91
N ASN A 10 40.73 -4.70 -9.85
CA ASN A 10 39.73 -4.08 -10.73
C ASN A 10 39.06 -5.10 -11.67
N TRP A 11 39.82 -6.09 -12.17
CA TRP A 11 39.27 -7.14 -13.02
C TRP A 11 38.32 -8.06 -12.25
N ILE A 12 38.71 -8.49 -11.05
CA ILE A 12 37.87 -9.29 -10.14
C ILE A 12 36.60 -8.51 -9.76
N PHE A 13 36.73 -7.23 -9.39
CA PHE A 13 35.59 -6.39 -9.03
C PHE A 13 34.58 -6.24 -10.18
N ASN A 14 35.08 -6.02 -11.40
CA ASN A 14 34.23 -5.86 -12.58
C ASN A 14 33.55 -7.18 -13.00
N HIS A 15 34.21 -8.33 -12.79
CA HIS A 15 33.60 -9.65 -13.00
C HIS A 15 32.56 -9.99 -11.92
N LEU A 16 32.83 -9.75 -10.64
CA LEU A 16 31.86 -9.96 -9.56
C LEU A 16 30.61 -9.08 -9.77
N TYR A 17 30.80 -7.81 -10.16
CA TYR A 17 29.69 -6.91 -10.44
C TYR A 17 28.81 -7.40 -11.60
N ARG A 18 29.41 -7.81 -12.72
CA ARG A 18 28.65 -8.25 -13.90
C ARG A 18 27.98 -9.61 -13.73
N PHE A 19 28.68 -10.58 -13.12
CA PHE A 19 28.22 -11.98 -13.08
C PHE A 19 27.47 -12.35 -11.81
N ILE A 20 27.58 -11.57 -10.74
CA ILE A 20 26.90 -11.86 -9.47
C ILE A 20 25.83 -10.81 -9.17
N PHE A 21 26.18 -9.52 -9.22
CA PHE A 21 25.25 -8.46 -8.84
C PHE A 21 24.09 -8.27 -9.83
N ILE A 22 24.37 -8.22 -11.15
CA ILE A 22 23.30 -8.03 -12.15
C ILE A 22 22.26 -9.16 -12.12
N PRO A 23 22.65 -10.46 -12.09
CA PRO A 23 21.68 -11.55 -11.97
C PRO A 23 20.92 -11.55 -10.65
N LEU A 24 21.58 -11.22 -9.52
CA LEU A 24 20.92 -11.10 -8.21
C LEU A 24 19.86 -10.02 -8.21
N ILE A 25 20.16 -8.84 -8.75
CA ILE A 25 19.19 -7.74 -8.87
C ILE A 25 17.98 -8.18 -9.70
N PHE A 26 18.21 -8.86 -10.83
CA PHE A 26 17.15 -9.35 -11.69
C PHE A 26 16.29 -10.42 -11.01
N MET A 27 16.91 -11.39 -10.31
CA MET A 27 16.19 -12.40 -9.53
C MET A 27 15.38 -11.77 -8.40
N GLN A 28 15.94 -10.79 -7.68
CA GLN A 28 15.22 -10.08 -6.61
C GLN A 28 14.04 -9.29 -7.14
N TYR A 29 14.20 -8.59 -8.26
CA TYR A 29 13.11 -7.88 -8.90
C TYR A 29 11.95 -8.83 -9.25
N ASN A 30 12.25 -9.98 -9.87
CA ASN A 30 11.24 -10.97 -10.21
C ASN A 30 10.56 -11.54 -8.95
N ASN A 31 11.32 -11.85 -7.91
CA ASN A 31 10.80 -12.42 -6.67
C ASN A 31 9.90 -11.43 -5.90
N ILE A 32 10.25 -10.15 -5.87
CA ILE A 32 9.40 -9.09 -5.30
C ILE A 32 8.11 -8.94 -6.11
N ASN A 33 8.20 -8.95 -7.44
CA ASN A 33 7.03 -8.84 -8.31
C ASN A 33 6.08 -10.03 -8.11
N ASP A 34 6.61 -11.24 -8.02
CA ASP A 34 5.80 -12.44 -7.76
C ASP A 34 5.24 -12.45 -6.35
N THR A 35 5.98 -11.99 -5.35
CA THR A 35 5.47 -11.82 -3.98
C THR A 35 4.33 -10.80 -3.94
N LYS A 36 4.40 -9.72 -4.72
CA LYS A 36 3.30 -8.74 -4.83
C LYS A 36 2.05 -9.38 -5.44
N LYS A 37 2.20 -10.20 -6.48
CA LYS A 37 1.07 -10.97 -7.06
C LYS A 37 0.49 -11.97 -6.07
N ILE A 38 1.34 -12.73 -5.35
CA ILE A 38 0.91 -13.70 -4.34
C ILE A 38 0.21 -12.98 -3.19
N THR A 39 0.73 -11.83 -2.74
CA THR A 39 0.13 -11.05 -1.65
C THR A 39 -1.23 -10.48 -2.05
N ALA A 40 -1.36 -10.00 -3.29
CA ALA A 40 -2.66 -9.61 -3.84
C ALA A 40 -3.67 -10.78 -3.82
N HIS A 41 -3.21 -12.02 -4.08
CA HIS A 41 -4.04 -13.23 -3.94
C HIS A 41 -4.30 -13.65 -2.47
N ARG A 42 -3.48 -13.21 -1.50
CA ARG A 42 -3.63 -13.52 -0.07
C ARG A 42 -4.47 -12.50 0.70
N VAL A 43 -4.69 -11.30 0.15
CA VAL A 43 -5.65 -10.36 0.75
C VAL A 43 -7.03 -10.99 0.63
N ASP A 44 -7.61 -11.35 1.79
CA ASP A 44 -8.98 -11.83 1.85
C ASP A 44 -9.93 -10.66 1.55
N TYR A 45 -10.13 -10.41 0.26
CA TYR A 45 -10.99 -9.35 -0.25
C TYR A 45 -12.43 -9.52 0.23
N ARG A 46 -12.87 -10.76 0.49
CA ARG A 46 -14.19 -11.02 1.06
C ARG A 46 -14.25 -10.48 2.48
N ARG A 47 -13.26 -10.79 3.33
CA ARG A 47 -13.18 -10.26 4.69
C ARG A 47 -13.05 -8.74 4.70
N LEU A 48 -12.18 -8.18 3.86
CA LEU A 48 -12.03 -6.73 3.73
C LEU A 48 -13.36 -6.05 3.40
N LYS A 49 -14.11 -6.59 2.43
CA LYS A 49 -15.43 -6.08 2.05
C LYS A 49 -16.41 -6.13 3.22
N LEU A 50 -16.44 -7.25 3.95
CA LEU A 50 -17.31 -7.42 5.11
C LEU A 50 -16.97 -6.43 6.22
N GLU A 51 -15.70 -6.19 6.52
CA GLU A 51 -15.27 -5.21 7.52
C GLU A 51 -15.59 -3.77 7.08
N MET A 52 -15.44 -3.45 5.79
CA MET A 52 -15.86 -2.16 5.24
C MET A 52 -17.37 -1.95 5.42
N LEU A 53 -18.18 -2.94 5.04
CA LEU A 53 -19.64 -2.90 5.20
C LEU A 53 -20.02 -2.78 6.68
N HIS A 54 -19.41 -3.57 7.55
CA HIS A 54 -19.66 -3.55 8.98
C HIS A 54 -19.29 -2.20 9.61
N SER A 55 -18.15 -1.62 9.24
CA SER A 55 -17.73 -0.30 9.70
C SER A 55 -18.69 0.79 9.24
N LEU A 56 -19.14 0.73 7.98
CA LEU A 56 -20.13 1.67 7.46
C LEU A 56 -21.47 1.51 8.20
N ASP A 57 -22.02 0.30 8.23
CA ASP A 57 -23.29 -0.07 8.88
C ASP A 57 -23.33 0.34 10.35
N LYS A 58 -22.28 0.09 11.13
CA LYS A 58 -22.30 0.35 12.58
C LYS A 58 -21.91 1.76 12.98
N HIS A 59 -21.05 2.42 12.21
CA HIS A 59 -20.38 3.62 12.68
C HIS A 59 -20.61 4.86 11.82
N PHE A 60 -21.27 4.74 10.67
CA PHE A 60 -21.65 5.90 9.86
C PHE A 60 -22.88 6.60 10.43
N LYS A 61 -22.68 7.81 10.95
CA LYS A 61 -23.67 8.60 11.71
C LYS A 61 -23.95 9.97 11.09
N SER A 62 -23.05 10.48 10.25
CA SER A 62 -23.14 11.83 9.70
C SER A 62 -22.43 11.93 8.34
N ASP A 63 -23.02 12.65 7.40
CA ASP A 63 -22.42 13.02 6.11
C ASP A 63 -21.58 14.30 6.18
N ASP A 64 -21.31 14.84 7.38
CA ASP A 64 -20.41 15.97 7.57
C ASP A 64 -18.93 15.52 7.54
N PRO A 65 -18.13 15.97 6.54
CA PRO A 65 -16.71 15.63 6.48
C PRO A 65 -15.84 16.40 7.49
N LYS A 66 -16.33 17.48 8.11
CA LYS A 66 -15.52 18.39 8.95
C LYS A 66 -15.23 17.84 10.34
N ASN A 67 -16.00 16.85 10.82
CA ASN A 67 -15.83 16.27 12.16
C ASN A 67 -14.72 15.19 12.20
N ASP A 68 -13.47 15.64 12.15
CA ASP A 68 -12.25 14.83 12.01
C ASP A 68 -12.04 13.69 13.02
N LYS A 69 -12.75 13.67 14.14
CA LYS A 69 -12.63 12.64 15.19
C LYS A 69 -13.56 11.43 15.03
N THR A 70 -14.37 11.39 13.98
CA THR A 70 -15.39 10.35 13.80
C THR A 70 -15.08 9.40 12.63
N ILE A 71 -15.50 8.15 12.76
CA ILE A 71 -15.45 7.17 11.66
C ILE A 71 -16.25 7.69 10.45
N SER A 72 -17.34 8.43 10.67
CA SER A 72 -18.13 9.02 9.59
C SER A 72 -17.33 10.07 8.80
N SER A 73 -16.56 10.95 9.46
CA SER A 73 -15.66 11.88 8.75
C SER A 73 -14.58 11.14 7.96
N GLY A 74 -14.06 10.03 8.48
CA GLY A 74 -13.15 9.15 7.75
C GLY A 74 -13.76 8.66 6.42
N TRP A 75 -14.98 8.13 6.48
CA TRP A 75 -15.74 7.71 5.29
C TRP A 75 -16.01 8.88 4.33
N ASN A 76 -16.48 10.03 4.84
CA ASN A 76 -16.77 11.20 4.02
C ASN A 76 -15.53 11.74 3.29
N LYS A 77 -14.38 11.78 3.98
CA LYS A 77 -13.10 12.14 3.37
C LYS A 77 -12.67 11.12 2.33
N LEU A 78 -12.85 9.83 2.60
CA LEU A 78 -12.58 8.76 1.64
C LEU A 78 -13.43 8.94 0.36
N PHE A 79 -14.73 9.21 0.49
CA PHE A 79 -15.61 9.44 -0.65
C PHE A 79 -15.16 10.62 -1.52
N ILE A 80 -14.79 11.73 -0.89
CA ILE A 80 -14.30 12.93 -1.59
C ILE A 80 -12.93 12.69 -2.23
N GLN A 81 -11.97 12.20 -1.46
CA GLN A 81 -10.57 12.07 -1.88
C GLN A 81 -10.42 11.08 -3.03
N TYR A 82 -11.13 9.96 -2.93
CA TYR A 82 -11.01 8.85 -3.87
C TYR A 82 -12.14 8.82 -4.89
N LYS A 83 -13.04 9.81 -4.87
CA LYS A 83 -14.17 9.92 -5.80
C LYS A 83 -14.93 8.59 -5.92
N CYS A 84 -15.37 8.08 -4.78
CA CYS A 84 -16.15 6.85 -4.68
C CYS A 84 -17.31 7.03 -3.69
N CYS A 85 -18.30 6.14 -3.71
CA CYS A 85 -19.47 6.18 -2.84
C CYS A 85 -19.88 4.78 -2.41
N ALA A 86 -20.18 4.61 -1.12
CA ALA A 86 -20.55 3.32 -0.52
C ALA A 86 -19.48 2.22 -0.73
N VAL A 87 -19.74 1.02 -0.23
CA VAL A 87 -18.84 -0.13 -0.45
C VAL A 87 -19.20 -0.79 -1.79
N HIS A 88 -20.49 -1.07 -1.98
CA HIS A 88 -21.07 -1.50 -3.25
C HIS A 88 -21.35 -0.31 -4.17
N ASP A 89 -21.51 -0.60 -5.46
CA ASP A 89 -22.05 0.38 -6.39
C ASP A 89 -23.48 0.77 -5.99
N VAL A 90 -23.75 2.07 -6.01
CA VAL A 90 -25.08 2.62 -5.77
C VAL A 90 -25.92 2.41 -7.02
N ASN A 91 -26.90 1.51 -6.96
CA ASN A 91 -27.78 1.16 -8.08
C ASN A 91 -29.21 1.73 -7.93
N GLY A 92 -29.42 2.62 -6.96
CA GLY A 92 -30.71 3.25 -6.69
C GLY A 92 -30.80 3.78 -5.27
N THR A 93 -32.03 3.99 -4.80
CA THR A 93 -32.31 4.52 -3.47
C THR A 93 -32.09 3.50 -2.35
N THR A 94 -32.07 2.21 -2.67
CA THR A 94 -31.69 1.14 -1.72
C THR A 94 -30.20 0.83 -1.86
N ASN A 95 -29.44 1.04 -0.78
CA ASN A 95 -27.98 0.98 -0.82
C ASN A 95 -27.38 0.73 0.58
N ASP A 96 -26.03 0.73 0.67
CA ASP A 96 -25.31 0.41 1.91
C ASP A 96 -25.57 1.39 3.08
N PHE A 97 -26.17 2.56 2.83
CA PHE A 97 -26.45 3.55 3.86
C PHE A 97 -27.76 3.29 4.62
N ASP A 98 -28.70 2.52 4.06
CA ASP A 98 -30.07 2.38 4.57
C ASP A 98 -30.12 1.88 6.03
N THR A 99 -29.22 0.98 6.39
CA THR A 99 -29.16 0.37 7.73
C THR A 99 -28.25 1.13 8.70
N THR A 100 -27.52 2.14 8.23
CA THR A 100 -26.58 2.90 9.05
C THR A 100 -27.31 3.77 10.09
N PRO A 101 -26.68 4.10 11.23
CA PRO A 101 -27.19 5.08 12.18
C PRO A 101 -27.53 6.44 11.57
N TRP A 102 -26.83 6.85 10.51
CA TRP A 102 -27.13 8.07 9.77
C TRP A 102 -28.53 8.05 9.14
N CYS A 103 -28.98 6.88 8.68
CA CYS A 103 -30.33 6.69 8.16
C CYS A 103 -31.35 6.30 9.24
N THR A 104 -30.95 5.56 10.29
CA THR A 104 -31.93 4.97 11.21
C THR A 104 -32.17 5.74 12.51
N THR A 105 -31.19 6.51 12.99
CA THR A 105 -31.24 7.04 14.38
C THR A 105 -30.82 8.49 14.54
N SER A 106 -29.80 8.94 13.80
CA SER A 106 -29.03 10.14 14.19
C SER A 106 -28.65 11.09 13.06
N GLY A 107 -29.01 10.78 11.82
CA GLY A 107 -28.57 11.55 10.66
C GLY A 107 -29.69 12.15 9.81
N THR A 108 -29.29 12.66 8.65
CA THR A 108 -30.12 13.48 7.76
C THR A 108 -30.84 12.67 6.68
N CYS A 109 -30.54 11.37 6.56
CA CYS A 109 -31.05 10.49 5.52
C CYS A 109 -32.58 10.26 5.59
N GLN A 110 -33.20 10.39 6.77
CA GLN A 110 -34.67 10.33 6.93
C GLN A 110 -35.31 11.68 7.26
N ALA A 111 -34.52 12.69 7.64
CA ALA A 111 -35.07 13.99 8.04
C ALA A 111 -35.20 14.98 6.88
N THR A 112 -34.40 14.85 5.80
CA THR A 112 -34.51 15.69 4.59
C THR A 112 -33.86 15.01 3.37
N ALA A 113 -34.69 14.31 2.60
CA ALA A 113 -34.52 13.95 1.18
C ALA A 113 -33.31 13.10 0.74
N SER A 114 -32.25 12.88 1.52
CA SER A 114 -30.98 12.29 1.02
C SER A 114 -30.93 10.77 1.16
N GLN A 115 -30.78 10.05 0.06
CA GLN A 115 -30.62 8.59 -0.03
C GLN A 115 -29.14 8.17 0.05
N ILE A 116 -28.21 9.07 -0.30
CA ILE A 116 -26.76 8.88 -0.16
C ILE A 116 -26.11 10.14 0.43
N PRO A 117 -24.94 10.05 1.09
CA PRO A 117 -24.23 11.23 1.60
C PRO A 117 -23.92 12.24 0.50
N LYS A 118 -24.00 13.53 0.80
CA LYS A 118 -23.64 14.59 -0.15
C LYS A 118 -22.20 14.48 -0.67
N THR A 119 -21.32 13.92 0.17
CA THR A 119 -19.91 13.64 -0.12
C THR A 119 -19.69 12.55 -1.17
N CYS A 120 -20.73 11.76 -1.50
CA CYS A 120 -20.72 10.80 -2.60
C CYS A 120 -20.90 11.44 -3.98
N CYS A 121 -21.37 12.68 -4.04
CA CYS A 121 -21.66 13.33 -5.32
C CYS A 121 -20.40 13.66 -6.10
N LYS A 122 -20.51 13.67 -7.43
CA LYS A 122 -19.41 14.11 -8.29
C LYS A 122 -19.08 15.58 -8.03
N ASP A 123 -17.79 15.90 -8.14
CA ASP A 123 -17.23 17.25 -8.02
C ASP A 123 -17.51 17.95 -6.68
N VAL A 124 -17.91 17.16 -5.68
CA VAL A 124 -17.98 17.59 -4.28
C VAL A 124 -16.61 17.47 -3.62
N THR A 125 -16.31 18.46 -2.81
CA THR A 125 -15.09 18.66 -2.04
C THR A 125 -15.47 19.04 -0.60
N LEU A 126 -14.46 19.07 0.27
CA LEU A 126 -14.62 19.49 1.67
C LEU A 126 -15.27 20.87 1.84
N THR A 127 -15.10 21.77 0.86
CA THR A 127 -15.55 23.16 0.95
C THR A 127 -16.96 23.38 0.40
N ASN A 128 -17.40 22.58 -0.59
CA ASN A 128 -18.68 22.76 -1.28
C ASN A 128 -19.71 21.65 -1.03
N TYR A 129 -19.43 20.65 -0.18
CA TYR A 129 -20.33 19.51 0.03
C TYR A 129 -21.76 19.88 0.48
N THR A 130 -21.93 21.00 1.19
CA THR A 130 -23.27 21.46 1.60
C THR A 130 -24.17 21.83 0.42
N SER A 131 -23.55 22.20 -0.71
CA SER A 131 -24.20 22.62 -1.96
C SER A 131 -24.35 21.48 -2.97
N ALA A 132 -24.17 20.23 -2.54
CA ALA A 132 -24.37 19.08 -3.42
C ALA A 132 -25.79 19.07 -4.00
N PRO A 133 -25.95 18.76 -5.31
CA PRO A 133 -27.24 18.84 -5.97
C PRO A 133 -28.20 17.75 -5.49
N PRO A 134 -29.49 18.06 -5.24
CA PRO A 134 -30.48 17.07 -4.83
C PRO A 134 -30.64 15.92 -5.82
N ALA A 135 -30.47 16.18 -7.11
CA ALA A 135 -30.48 15.13 -8.14
C ALA A 135 -29.47 14.00 -7.86
N CYS A 136 -28.36 14.30 -7.20
CA CYS A 136 -27.39 13.30 -6.76
C CYS A 136 -27.80 12.64 -5.45
N HIS A 137 -27.86 13.42 -4.36
CA HIS A 137 -27.94 12.82 -3.04
C HIS A 137 -29.36 12.40 -2.66
N ALA A 138 -30.38 13.04 -3.23
CA ALA A 138 -31.78 12.78 -2.93
C ALA A 138 -32.48 11.89 -3.97
N SER A 139 -32.25 12.14 -5.25
CA SER A 139 -32.88 11.35 -6.33
C SER A 139 -32.00 10.20 -6.81
N VAL A 140 -30.70 10.21 -6.52
CA VAL A 140 -29.73 9.19 -6.96
C VAL A 140 -29.78 9.02 -8.48
N ASN A 141 -29.80 10.13 -9.21
CA ASN A 141 -29.85 10.10 -10.67
C ASN A 141 -28.53 9.51 -11.20
N PRO A 142 -28.57 8.48 -12.06
CA PRO A 142 -27.38 7.87 -12.61
C PRO A 142 -26.43 8.90 -13.24
N GLY A 143 -25.13 8.73 -13.00
CA GLY A 143 -24.10 9.63 -13.52
C GLY A 143 -23.82 10.87 -12.69
N THR A 144 -24.58 11.14 -11.61
CA THR A 144 -24.38 12.30 -10.72
C THR A 144 -23.58 11.97 -9.44
N TYR A 145 -23.43 10.69 -9.11
CA TYR A 145 -22.67 10.18 -7.97
C TYR A 145 -21.49 9.31 -8.42
N ASN A 146 -20.55 9.06 -7.51
CA ASN A 146 -19.37 8.24 -7.76
C ASN A 146 -19.64 6.73 -7.62
N SER A 147 -18.80 5.88 -8.22
CA SER A 147 -18.90 4.41 -8.13
C SER A 147 -18.51 3.86 -6.75
N GLY A 148 -18.78 2.58 -6.50
CA GLY A 148 -18.45 1.84 -5.29
C GLY A 148 -16.97 1.95 -4.89
N CYS A 149 -16.70 2.11 -3.59
CA CYS A 149 -15.32 2.24 -3.09
C CYS A 149 -14.56 0.91 -3.05
N PHE A 150 -15.22 -0.25 -3.11
CA PHE A 150 -14.55 -1.53 -2.86
C PHE A 150 -13.46 -1.86 -3.90
N GLU A 151 -13.74 -1.75 -5.20
CA GLU A 151 -12.74 -2.04 -6.24
C GLU A 151 -11.56 -1.05 -6.18
N LEU A 152 -11.82 0.19 -5.78
CA LEU A 152 -10.78 1.19 -5.58
C LEU A 152 -9.90 0.87 -4.36
N VAL A 153 -10.50 0.51 -3.23
CA VAL A 153 -9.75 0.08 -2.04
C VAL A 153 -8.93 -1.18 -2.32
N LYS A 154 -9.46 -2.11 -3.11
CA LYS A 154 -8.74 -3.30 -3.59
C LYS A 154 -7.52 -2.92 -4.44
N LEU A 155 -7.66 -1.94 -5.33
CA LEU A 155 -6.56 -1.43 -6.14
C LEU A 155 -5.50 -0.70 -5.26
N LEU A 156 -5.94 0.17 -4.36
CA LEU A 156 -5.06 0.92 -3.46
C LEU A 156 -4.31 0.00 -2.47
N GLY A 157 -4.97 -1.05 -1.98
CA GLY A 157 -4.39 -2.04 -1.07
C GLY A 157 -3.23 -2.82 -1.67
N VAL A 158 -3.19 -2.96 -3.01
CA VAL A 158 -2.08 -3.62 -3.73
C VAL A 158 -1.07 -2.58 -4.27
N ALA A 159 -1.54 -1.39 -4.63
CA ALA A 159 -0.72 -0.34 -5.21
C ALA A 159 0.24 0.32 -4.21
N ASN A 160 -0.17 0.48 -2.94
CA ASN A 160 0.59 1.22 -1.92
C ASN A 160 1.85 0.52 -1.39
N VAL A 161 2.14 -0.71 -1.82
CA VAL A 161 3.49 -1.26 -1.66
C VAL A 161 4.36 -0.67 -2.75
N GLU A 162 5.01 0.46 -2.45
CA GLU A 162 5.96 1.12 -3.34
C GLU A 162 7.09 0.14 -3.62
N THR A 163 7.08 -0.43 -4.83
CA THR A 163 8.03 -1.47 -5.25
C THR A 163 9.47 -0.98 -5.10
N CYS A 164 9.69 0.32 -5.29
CA CYS A 164 10.99 0.96 -5.09
C CYS A 164 11.45 0.92 -3.63
N GLN A 165 10.58 1.18 -2.64
CA GLN A 165 10.98 1.12 -1.23
C GLN A 165 11.34 -0.29 -0.78
N VAL A 166 10.51 -1.27 -1.16
CA VAL A 166 10.77 -2.69 -0.85
C VAL A 166 12.03 -3.17 -1.56
N PHE A 167 12.24 -2.75 -2.81
CA PHE A 167 13.45 -3.05 -3.56
C PHE A 167 14.70 -2.43 -2.93
N MET A 168 14.66 -1.15 -2.56
CA MET A 168 15.78 -0.46 -1.91
C MET A 168 16.13 -1.09 -0.56
N LEU A 169 15.12 -1.45 0.24
CA LEU A 169 15.31 -2.15 1.51
C LEU A 169 15.94 -3.54 1.29
N SER A 170 15.39 -4.31 0.35
CA SER A 170 15.88 -5.66 0.02
C SER A 170 17.32 -5.64 -0.50
N PHE A 171 17.64 -4.69 -1.40
CA PHE A 171 18.97 -4.49 -1.93
C PHE A 171 19.98 -4.12 -0.84
N SER A 172 19.60 -3.20 0.05
CA SER A 172 20.45 -2.77 1.17
C SER A 172 20.79 -3.95 2.09
N LEU A 173 19.79 -4.77 2.46
CA LEU A 173 20.00 -5.96 3.29
C LEU A 173 20.88 -7.00 2.59
N SER A 174 20.76 -7.12 1.27
CA SER A 174 21.52 -8.09 0.48
C SER A 174 22.99 -7.73 0.37
N ILE A 175 23.30 -6.43 0.18
CA ILE A 175 24.70 -5.95 0.22
C ILE A 175 25.32 -6.24 1.59
N LEU A 176 24.59 -5.96 2.67
CA LEU A 176 25.08 -6.21 4.03
C LEU A 176 25.38 -7.70 4.25
N ALA A 177 24.51 -8.60 3.78
CA ALA A 177 24.73 -10.05 3.86
C ALA A 177 25.99 -10.49 3.08
N ILE A 178 26.20 -9.95 1.86
CA ILE A 178 27.38 -10.27 1.05
C ILE A 178 28.68 -9.80 1.73
N LEU A 179 28.67 -8.58 2.30
CA LEU A 179 29.83 -8.05 3.02
C LEU A 179 30.18 -8.93 4.24
N GLN A 180 29.17 -9.37 4.99
CA GLN A 180 29.37 -10.28 6.13
C GLN A 180 29.98 -11.63 5.70
N ILE A 181 29.51 -12.21 4.58
CA ILE A 181 30.07 -13.45 4.05
C ILE A 181 31.53 -13.26 3.63
N LEU A 182 31.85 -12.14 2.97
CA LEU A 182 33.22 -11.79 2.60
C LEU A 182 34.13 -11.67 3.83
N ASP A 183 33.67 -11.00 4.89
CA ASP A 183 34.44 -10.86 6.13
C ASP A 183 34.71 -12.23 6.78
N VAL A 184 33.71 -13.12 6.82
CA VAL A 184 33.87 -14.49 7.33
C VAL A 184 34.89 -15.28 6.49
N VAL A 185 34.82 -15.18 5.16
CA VAL A 185 35.77 -15.87 4.26
C VAL A 185 37.19 -15.34 4.47
N VAL A 186 37.38 -14.02 4.58
CA VAL A 186 38.69 -13.42 4.85
C VAL A 186 39.20 -13.86 6.23
N ALA A 187 38.36 -13.91 7.25
CA ALA A 187 38.75 -14.39 8.57
C ALA A 187 39.22 -15.85 8.50
N ILE A 188 38.44 -16.73 7.87
CA ILE A 188 38.78 -18.17 7.75
C ILE A 188 40.05 -18.39 6.93
N VAL A 189 40.31 -17.59 5.88
CA VAL A 189 41.48 -17.79 5.03
C VAL A 189 42.71 -17.09 5.59
N VAL A 190 42.61 -15.86 6.08
CA VAL A 190 43.80 -15.06 6.45
C VAL A 190 44.27 -15.36 7.87
N LEU A 191 43.37 -15.60 8.84
CA LEU A 191 43.76 -15.87 10.22
C LEU A 191 44.65 -17.12 10.35
N PRO A 192 44.34 -18.27 9.72
CA PRO A 192 45.20 -19.45 9.83
C PRO A 192 46.58 -19.24 9.24
N PHE A 193 46.71 -18.49 8.13
CA PHE A 193 48.01 -18.18 7.54
C PHE A 193 48.83 -17.25 8.43
N LEU A 194 48.21 -16.23 9.04
CA LEU A 194 48.90 -15.36 10.00
C LEU A 194 49.34 -16.12 11.26
N ILE A 195 48.50 -17.03 11.77
CA ILE A 195 48.83 -17.90 12.91
C ILE A 195 49.99 -18.82 12.54
N TYR A 196 49.97 -19.42 11.36
CA TYR A 196 51.03 -20.30 10.86
C TYR A 196 52.37 -19.55 10.72
N ASP A 197 52.38 -18.38 10.07
CA ASP A 197 53.59 -17.54 9.93
C ASP A 197 54.13 -17.08 11.29
N PHE A 198 53.25 -16.76 12.24
CA PHE A 198 53.65 -16.37 13.58
C PHE A 198 54.26 -17.53 14.39
N ILE A 199 53.71 -18.73 14.25
CA ILE A 199 54.24 -19.94 14.92
C ILE A 199 55.61 -20.31 14.34
N ILE A 200 55.79 -20.21 13.01
CA ILE A 200 57.06 -20.55 12.36
C ILE A 200 58.15 -19.51 12.65
N ASN A 201 57.85 -18.21 12.55
CA ASN A 201 58.86 -17.16 12.80
C ASN A 201 59.27 -17.00 14.27
N ARG A 202 58.60 -17.69 15.21
CA ARG A 202 58.99 -17.74 16.63
C ARG A 202 59.88 -18.94 16.99
N LYS A 203 60.15 -19.86 16.06
CA LYS A 203 61.20 -20.88 16.20
C LYS A 203 62.50 -20.37 15.61
#